data_AF-A0A3S3J8H4-F1
#
_entry.id   AF-A0A3S3J8H4-F1
#
_cell.length_a   1.000
_cell.length_b   1.000
_cell.length_c   1.000
_cell.angle_alpha   90.00
_cell.angle_beta   90.00
_cell.angle_gamma   90.00
#
_symmetry.space_group_name_H-M   'P 1'
#
loop_
_entity.id
_entity.type
_entity.pdbx_description
1 polymer ?
#
loop_
_entity_poly.entity_id
_entity_poly.type
_entity_poly.pdbx_seq_one_letter_code
_entity_poly.pdbx_strand_id
1 'polypeptide(L)'
;MDKLLKPDGADSHQDPQADRRRDNGPPGEFAGLPDIVDLVMEMGRPSRSPAHLEALVETAKDYAKAASSENTRDAYTKDFSHYSSWCRRNGFEPLPPEVQTIGLYISACASGTAAGEPKRGIPALSVATIERRLSGLAWNFTQRGFSLDRADRHIATVLAGIRRKHAKPPRQKEAVLGDDIKAMIATLGHDLRGLRDRAILLLGFAGGLRRSEIVGLDVVRDDKSDGAGWIEIFADKGVLVTLRGKTGWREVEVGRGSSDFSCPVVALETWIRLGRIARGPLFRRIFKDNKTVDVERLSDKHVARLVKQTALAAGVRSDLPEAERALLFSGHSLRAGLASSADIEERYVQKQLGHASAEMTRKYQRQRDRFRTNLTKASGL
;
A
#
# COMPACT_ATOMS: atom_id res chain seq x y z
N MET A 1 48.01 55.99 -57.68
CA MET A 1 47.91 54.52 -57.75
C MET A 1 47.15 53.97 -56.54
N ASP A 2 45.82 53.98 -56.47
CA ASP A 2 44.86 54.94 -57.02
C ASP A 2 43.51 54.88 -56.26
N LYS A 3 42.81 56.02 -56.32
CA LYS A 3 41.35 56.27 -56.35
C LYS A 3 40.40 55.05 -56.24
N LEU A 4 39.24 55.10 -55.60
CA LEU A 4 38.39 56.18 -55.03
C LEU A 4 37.46 55.51 -53.95
N LEU A 5 36.49 56.08 -53.21
CA LEU A 5 35.76 57.37 -53.18
C LEU A 5 35.28 57.65 -51.71
N LYS A 6 34.07 58.17 -51.55
CA LYS A 6 33.17 58.37 -50.38
C LYS A 6 31.71 58.27 -50.95
N PRO A 7 30.56 58.66 -50.33
CA PRO A 7 30.31 59.37 -49.06
C PRO A 7 29.12 58.85 -48.16
N ASP A 8 29.02 59.46 -46.97
CA ASP A 8 27.86 59.99 -46.20
C ASP A 8 26.48 59.27 -46.03
N GLY A 9 25.82 59.59 -44.89
CA GLY A 9 24.48 59.13 -44.43
C GLY A 9 24.57 58.30 -43.13
N ALA A 10 24.13 58.71 -41.93
CA ALA A 10 22.82 59.24 -41.48
C ALA A 10 21.66 58.27 -41.86
N ASP A 11 20.81 57.78 -40.96
CA ASP A 11 20.24 58.44 -39.76
C ASP A 11 20.16 57.50 -38.52
N SER A 12 19.46 57.95 -37.48
CA SER A 12 19.30 57.37 -36.16
C SER A 12 18.22 56.28 -36.07
N HIS A 13 18.43 55.32 -35.16
CA HIS A 13 17.37 54.77 -34.34
C HIS A 13 17.93 54.33 -32.97
N GLN A 14 17.23 54.70 -31.91
CA GLN A 14 17.56 54.32 -30.53
C GLN A 14 16.98 52.94 -30.22
N ASP A 15 17.78 52.03 -29.65
CA ASP A 15 17.31 50.78 -29.06
C ASP A 15 17.83 50.67 -27.61
N PRO A 16 16.98 50.81 -26.57
CA PRO A 16 17.42 50.90 -25.20
C PRO A 16 17.83 49.54 -24.62
N GLN A 17 19.13 49.36 -24.38
CA GLN A 17 19.65 48.21 -23.66
C GLN A 17 19.07 48.11 -22.23
N ALA A 18 18.17 47.15 -22.02
CA ALA A 18 17.69 46.76 -20.71
C ALA A 18 18.16 45.32 -20.37
N ASP A 19 19.00 45.21 -19.35
CA ASP A 19 19.69 44.01 -18.85
C ASP A 19 18.74 42.81 -18.63
N ARG A 20 18.59 41.94 -19.65
CA ARG A 20 17.93 40.63 -19.50
C ARG A 20 18.87 39.63 -18.83
N ARG A 21 19.00 39.77 -17.51
CA ARG A 21 19.65 38.76 -16.66
C ARG A 21 19.01 37.39 -16.88
N ARG A 22 19.85 36.37 -17.11
CA ARG A 22 19.40 34.98 -17.24
C ARG A 22 19.12 34.40 -15.86
N ASP A 23 17.84 34.39 -15.47
CA ASP A 23 17.43 33.68 -14.26
C ASP A 23 17.34 32.17 -14.52
N ASN A 24 18.42 31.46 -14.21
CA ASN A 24 18.48 30.00 -14.24
C ASN A 24 17.95 29.42 -12.91
N GLY A 25 16.67 29.67 -12.62
CA GLY A 25 15.97 29.02 -11.51
C GLY A 25 15.86 27.50 -11.69
N PRO A 26 15.92 26.70 -10.61
CA PRO A 26 15.75 25.25 -10.70
C PRO A 26 14.30 24.87 -11.08
N PRO A 27 14.06 23.67 -11.65
CA PRO A 27 12.71 23.22 -11.99
C PRO A 27 11.82 23.17 -10.75
N GLY A 28 10.76 23.97 -10.74
CA GLY A 28 9.97 24.25 -9.54
C GLY A 28 9.45 23.00 -8.82
N GLU A 29 9.77 22.90 -7.53
CA GLU A 29 9.09 22.00 -6.63
C GLU A 29 7.61 22.37 -6.61
N PHE A 30 6.74 21.43 -7.00
CA PHE A 30 5.31 21.61 -6.78
C PHE A 30 5.06 21.46 -5.28
N ALA A 31 4.57 22.53 -4.66
CA ALA A 31 4.06 22.51 -3.30
C ALA A 31 3.08 21.33 -3.10
N GLY A 32 3.01 20.82 -1.88
CA GLY A 32 2.46 19.49 -1.60
C GLY A 32 0.94 19.33 -1.77
N LEU A 33 0.34 18.61 -0.83
CA LEU A 33 -1.05 18.90 -0.50
C LEU A 33 -1.06 20.34 0.06
N PRO A 34 -2.04 21.21 -0.30
CA PRO A 34 -2.21 22.46 0.43
C PRO A 34 -2.35 22.12 1.92
N ASP A 35 -1.74 22.93 2.78
CA ASP A 35 -1.86 22.66 4.20
C ASP A 35 -3.33 22.83 4.58
N ILE A 36 -3.84 21.94 5.43
CA ILE A 36 -5.25 21.95 5.83
C ILE A 36 -5.60 23.18 6.68
N VAL A 37 -4.58 24.01 7.01
CA VAL A 37 -4.70 25.44 7.32
C VAL A 37 -5.66 26.15 6.36
N ASP A 38 -5.51 25.99 5.05
CA ASP A 38 -6.29 26.75 4.06
C ASP A 38 -7.80 26.46 4.20
N LEU A 39 -8.15 25.20 4.46
CA LEU A 39 -9.54 24.75 4.68
C LEU A 39 -10.10 25.17 6.05
N VAL A 40 -9.24 25.37 7.06
CA VAL A 40 -9.65 25.83 8.41
C VAL A 40 -9.69 27.37 8.49
N MET A 41 -8.86 28.06 7.71
CA MET A 41 -8.76 29.53 7.65
C MET A 41 -9.91 30.20 6.86
N GLU A 42 -10.67 29.46 6.05
CA GLU A 42 -11.87 30.00 5.40
C GLU A 42 -12.98 30.41 6.38
N MET A 43 -12.97 29.93 7.63
CA MET A 43 -13.96 30.30 8.66
C MET A 43 -13.73 31.70 9.30
N GLY A 44 -12.99 32.57 8.61
CA GLY A 44 -12.78 33.96 8.98
C GLY A 44 -11.50 34.19 9.80
N ARG A 45 -10.70 35.18 9.39
CA ARG A 45 -9.45 35.56 10.06
C ARG A 45 -9.71 36.56 11.21
N PRO A 46 -9.57 36.19 12.50
CA PRO A 46 -9.17 37.15 13.51
C PRO A 46 -7.74 37.61 13.20
N SER A 47 -7.43 38.90 13.34
CA SER A 47 -6.14 39.48 12.92
C SER A 47 -4.93 39.07 13.77
N ARG A 48 -5.16 38.35 14.88
CA ARG A 48 -4.23 37.45 15.56
C ARG A 48 -5.01 36.27 16.12
N SER A 49 -4.59 35.04 15.81
CA SER A 49 -5.03 33.85 16.54
C SER A 49 -4.44 33.86 17.96
N PRO A 50 -5.24 33.65 19.02
CA PRO A 50 -4.70 33.24 20.31
C PRO A 50 -4.03 31.87 20.15
N ALA A 51 -2.90 31.63 20.82
CA ALA A 51 -2.13 30.39 20.69
C ALA A 51 -2.94 29.09 20.98
N HIS A 52 -4.03 29.21 21.75
CA HIS A 52 -4.99 28.11 21.94
C HIS A 52 -5.71 27.70 20.64
N LEU A 53 -6.07 28.65 19.77
CA LEU A 53 -6.63 28.34 18.45
C LEU A 53 -5.58 27.67 17.55
N GLU A 54 -4.32 28.08 17.61
CA GLU A 54 -3.23 27.45 16.84
C GLU A 54 -3.02 25.99 17.25
N ALA A 55 -3.05 25.70 18.56
CA ALA A 55 -3.03 24.34 19.08
C ALA A 55 -4.27 23.52 18.63
N LEU A 56 -5.45 24.14 18.57
CA LEU A 56 -6.66 23.50 18.04
C LEU A 56 -6.59 23.26 16.52
N VAL A 57 -5.97 24.17 15.75
CA VAL A 57 -5.72 23.99 14.31
C VAL A 57 -4.81 22.78 14.10
N GLU A 58 -3.65 22.70 14.76
CA GLU A 58 -2.75 21.53 14.65
C GLU A 58 -3.42 20.23 15.09
N THR A 59 -4.21 20.26 16.18
CA THR A 59 -5.02 19.11 16.62
C THR A 59 -6.02 18.67 15.55
N ALA A 60 -6.69 19.62 14.89
CA ALA A 60 -7.58 19.34 13.76
C ALA A 60 -6.83 18.80 12.54
N LYS A 61 -5.62 19.29 12.26
CA LYS A 61 -4.74 18.71 11.22
C LYS A 61 -4.45 17.25 11.53
N ASP A 62 -4.12 16.91 12.78
CA ASP A 62 -3.76 15.55 13.19
C ASP A 62 -4.96 14.59 13.16
N TYR A 63 -6.16 15.02 13.57
CA TYR A 63 -7.37 14.22 13.35
C TYR A 63 -7.67 13.99 11.86
N ALA A 64 -7.52 15.01 11.01
CA ALA A 64 -7.69 14.87 9.56
C ALA A 64 -6.61 14.00 8.91
N LYS A 65 -5.36 14.05 9.39
CA LYS A 65 -4.27 13.12 9.00
C LYS A 65 -4.67 11.68 9.38
N ALA A 66 -5.15 11.47 10.61
CA ALA A 66 -5.52 10.16 11.15
C ALA A 66 -6.78 9.54 10.52
N ALA A 67 -7.65 10.33 9.88
CA ALA A 67 -8.84 9.85 9.17
C ALA A 67 -8.53 8.88 8.00
N SER A 68 -7.28 8.78 7.56
CA SER A 68 -6.83 7.77 6.60
C SER A 68 -5.47 7.20 6.98
N SER A 69 -5.32 5.88 6.90
CA SER A 69 -4.03 5.24 7.22
C SER A 69 -2.91 5.77 6.33
N GLU A 70 -1.70 5.92 6.87
CA GLU A 70 -0.51 6.39 6.16
C GLU A 70 -0.35 5.69 4.80
N ASN A 71 -0.36 4.34 4.77
CA ASN A 71 -0.30 3.54 3.55
C ASN A 71 -1.37 3.88 2.48
N THR A 72 -2.50 4.47 2.86
CA THR A 72 -3.54 4.97 1.93
C THR A 72 -3.19 6.37 1.44
N ARG A 73 -2.80 7.29 2.34
CA ARG A 73 -2.28 8.64 2.00
C ARG A 73 -1.12 8.54 1.00
N ASP A 74 -0.16 7.68 1.33
CA ASP A 74 1.07 7.41 0.60
C ASP A 74 0.82 6.82 -0.80
N ALA A 75 -0.26 6.04 -0.96
CA ALA A 75 -0.72 5.54 -2.25
C ALA A 75 -1.47 6.60 -3.07
N TYR A 76 -2.32 7.41 -2.43
CA TYR A 76 -3.07 8.49 -3.09
C TYR A 76 -2.16 9.63 -3.55
N THR A 77 -1.13 10.00 -2.79
CA THR A 77 -0.09 10.93 -3.24
C THR A 77 0.58 10.42 -4.51
N LYS A 78 1.00 9.15 -4.55
CA LYS A 78 1.62 8.52 -5.73
C LYS A 78 0.65 8.38 -6.92
N ASP A 79 -0.65 8.32 -6.68
CA ASP A 79 -1.66 8.36 -7.74
C ASP A 79 -1.81 9.76 -8.35
N PHE A 80 -1.82 10.80 -7.53
CA PHE A 80 -1.87 12.19 -7.98
C PHE A 80 -0.58 12.59 -8.70
N SER A 81 0.60 12.31 -8.15
CA SER A 81 1.88 12.58 -8.82
C SER A 81 1.98 11.91 -10.20
N HIS A 82 1.43 10.70 -10.35
CA HIS A 82 1.38 10.00 -11.64
C HIS A 82 0.40 10.66 -12.63
N TYR A 83 -0.76 11.11 -12.17
CA TYR A 83 -1.72 11.89 -12.97
C TYR A 83 -1.12 13.23 -13.40
N SER A 84 -0.63 14.06 -12.48
CA SER A 84 -0.02 15.36 -12.81
C SER A 84 1.17 15.23 -13.76
N SER A 85 1.96 14.16 -13.62
CA SER A 85 3.06 13.85 -14.53
C SER A 85 2.59 13.42 -15.93
N TRP A 86 1.41 12.79 -16.05
CA TRP A 86 0.79 12.51 -17.34
C TRP A 86 0.19 13.77 -17.96
N CYS A 87 -0.52 14.60 -17.19
CA CYS A 87 -1.09 15.88 -17.65
C CYS A 87 0.00 16.76 -18.30
N ARG A 88 1.09 17.05 -17.57
CA ARG A 88 2.23 17.84 -18.08
C ARG A 88 2.86 17.27 -19.36
N ARG A 89 2.92 15.94 -19.50
CA ARG A 89 3.46 15.29 -20.72
C ARG A 89 2.56 15.44 -21.95
N ASN A 90 1.28 15.75 -21.76
CA ASN A 90 0.27 15.81 -22.82
C ASN A 90 -0.32 17.23 -22.98
N GLY A 91 0.26 18.24 -22.33
CA GLY A 91 -0.19 19.64 -22.42
C GLY A 91 -1.47 19.97 -21.62
N PHE A 92 -1.91 19.09 -20.72
CA PHE A 92 -3.05 19.36 -19.82
C PHE A 92 -2.58 19.94 -18.48
N GLU A 93 -3.35 20.87 -17.93
CA GLU A 93 -3.23 21.23 -16.52
C GLU A 93 -3.87 20.16 -15.61
N PRO A 94 -3.30 19.87 -14.43
CA PRO A 94 -3.84 18.87 -13.52
C PRO A 94 -4.94 19.42 -12.60
N LEU A 95 -5.13 20.75 -12.56
CA LEU A 95 -6.11 21.47 -11.73
C LEU A 95 -6.66 22.65 -12.55
N PRO A 96 -7.98 22.94 -12.53
CA PRO A 96 -9.06 22.18 -11.88
C PRO A 96 -9.25 20.77 -12.50
N PRO A 97 -10.00 19.86 -11.84
CA PRO A 97 -10.24 18.50 -12.34
C PRO A 97 -11.21 18.48 -13.53
N GLU A 98 -10.69 18.70 -14.74
CA GLU A 98 -11.49 18.53 -15.95
C GLU A 98 -11.83 17.04 -16.17
N VAL A 99 -13.12 16.76 -16.28
CA VAL A 99 -13.70 15.42 -16.43
C VAL A 99 -13.20 14.71 -17.70
N GLN A 100 -13.03 15.46 -18.79
CA GLN A 100 -12.54 15.01 -20.09
C GLN A 100 -11.07 14.59 -19.99
N THR A 101 -10.20 15.44 -19.44
CA THR A 101 -8.79 15.10 -19.13
C THR A 101 -8.67 13.85 -18.24
N ILE A 102 -9.57 13.68 -17.27
CA ILE A 102 -9.61 12.47 -16.42
C ILE A 102 -10.04 11.21 -17.22
N GLY A 103 -11.01 11.34 -18.13
CA GLY A 103 -11.42 10.29 -19.06
C GLY A 103 -10.29 9.84 -20.01
N LEU A 104 -9.53 10.80 -20.54
CA LEU A 104 -8.32 10.53 -21.33
C LEU A 104 -7.24 9.84 -20.49
N TYR A 105 -6.98 10.30 -19.26
CA TYR A 105 -6.00 9.69 -18.36
C TYR A 105 -6.30 8.22 -18.03
N ILE A 106 -7.56 7.88 -17.71
CA ILE A 106 -7.91 6.48 -17.42
C ILE A 106 -7.88 5.59 -18.67
N SER A 107 -8.12 6.17 -19.85
CA SER A 107 -7.94 5.49 -21.15
C SER A 107 -6.46 5.22 -21.44
N ALA A 108 -5.57 6.19 -21.17
CA ALA A 108 -4.12 6.01 -21.24
C ALA A 108 -3.61 4.97 -20.21
N CYS A 109 -4.24 4.89 -19.04
CA CYS A 109 -3.94 3.84 -18.05
C CYS A 109 -4.35 2.44 -18.52
N ALA A 110 -5.50 2.30 -19.20
CA ALA A 110 -6.00 1.03 -19.72
C ALA A 110 -5.30 0.54 -21.00
N SER A 111 -4.70 1.45 -21.77
CA SER A 111 -3.86 1.12 -22.94
C SER A 111 -2.38 0.92 -22.59
N GLY A 112 -1.92 1.46 -21.45
CA GLY A 112 -0.52 1.42 -21.01
C GLY A 112 0.31 2.65 -21.39
N THR A 113 -0.25 3.61 -22.14
CA THR A 113 0.44 4.83 -22.58
C THR A 113 0.52 5.93 -21.52
N ALA A 114 -0.07 5.74 -20.33
CA ALA A 114 -0.01 6.75 -19.26
C ALA A 114 1.44 7.10 -18.80
N ALA A 115 2.41 6.22 -19.05
CA ALA A 115 3.83 6.46 -18.76
C ALA A 115 4.61 7.19 -19.87
N GLY A 116 3.99 7.45 -21.03
CA GLY A 116 4.63 7.90 -22.27
C GLY A 116 4.46 6.86 -23.39
N GLU A 117 5.42 6.76 -24.31
CA GLU A 117 5.46 5.66 -25.27
C GLU A 117 5.44 4.28 -24.58
N PRO A 118 4.95 3.21 -25.25
CA PRO A 118 4.97 1.84 -24.73
C PRO A 118 6.39 1.26 -24.55
N LYS A 119 7.14 1.75 -23.55
CA LYS A 119 8.46 1.19 -23.19
C LYS A 119 8.31 -0.30 -22.92
N ARG A 120 9.06 -1.09 -23.68
CA ARG A 120 9.01 -2.56 -23.76
C ARG A 120 9.05 -3.18 -22.35
N GLY A 121 7.89 -3.58 -21.83
CA GLY A 121 7.74 -4.17 -20.48
C GLY A 121 6.90 -3.38 -19.47
N ILE A 122 6.38 -2.18 -19.78
CA ILE A 122 5.36 -1.52 -18.94
C ILE A 122 3.97 -2.04 -19.32
N PRO A 123 3.27 -2.81 -18.45
CA PRO A 123 1.94 -3.33 -18.76
C PRO A 123 0.85 -2.28 -18.54
N ALA A 124 -0.24 -2.39 -19.30
CA ALA A 124 -1.49 -1.69 -19.03
C ALA A 124 -2.00 -1.96 -17.61
N LEU A 125 -2.60 -0.94 -16.97
CA LEU A 125 -3.09 -1.05 -15.60
C LEU A 125 -4.39 -1.86 -15.54
N SER A 126 -4.52 -2.71 -14.52
CA SER A 126 -5.77 -3.45 -14.29
C SER A 126 -6.92 -2.51 -13.91
N VAL A 127 -8.15 -2.89 -14.24
CA VAL A 127 -9.37 -2.11 -13.94
C VAL A 127 -9.42 -1.68 -12.46
N ALA A 128 -9.17 -2.61 -11.53
CA ALA A 128 -9.14 -2.31 -10.09
C ALA A 128 -8.00 -1.33 -9.69
N THR A 129 -6.90 -1.26 -10.45
CA THR A 129 -5.84 -0.26 -10.23
C THR A 129 -6.28 1.11 -10.72
N ILE A 130 -7.02 1.18 -11.83
CA ILE A 130 -7.58 2.42 -12.39
C ILE A 130 -8.67 2.99 -11.46
N GLU A 131 -9.57 2.13 -10.97
CA GLU A 131 -10.62 2.51 -10.00
C GLU A 131 -10.00 2.99 -8.68
N ARG A 132 -8.97 2.30 -8.17
CA ARG A 132 -8.20 2.75 -6.99
C ARG A 132 -7.52 4.10 -7.23
N ARG A 133 -6.94 4.33 -8.42
CA ARG A 133 -6.36 5.63 -8.82
C ARG A 133 -7.42 6.73 -8.83
N LEU A 134 -8.60 6.49 -9.39
CA LEU A 134 -9.70 7.48 -9.38
C LEU A 134 -10.16 7.86 -7.97
N SER A 135 -10.21 6.91 -7.04
CA SER A 135 -10.47 7.23 -5.62
C SER A 135 -9.36 8.09 -5.00
N GLY A 136 -8.09 7.82 -5.35
CA GLY A 136 -6.95 8.63 -4.90
C GLY A 136 -6.91 10.03 -5.53
N LEU A 137 -7.35 10.18 -6.78
CA LEU A 137 -7.53 11.48 -7.43
C LEU A 137 -8.68 12.26 -6.81
N ALA A 138 -9.87 11.66 -6.68
CA ALA A 138 -11.02 12.32 -6.07
C ALA A 138 -10.68 12.83 -4.66
N TRP A 139 -10.02 12.02 -3.83
CA TRP A 139 -9.52 12.46 -2.53
C TRP A 139 -8.54 13.64 -2.66
N ASN A 140 -7.54 13.57 -3.56
CA ASN A 140 -6.57 14.66 -3.77
C ASN A 140 -7.19 15.96 -4.29
N PHE A 141 -8.30 15.90 -5.04
CA PHE A 141 -9.06 17.06 -5.46
C PHE A 141 -9.85 17.65 -4.29
N THR A 142 -10.52 16.80 -3.48
CA THR A 142 -11.25 17.25 -2.29
C THR A 142 -10.34 17.88 -1.24
N GLN A 143 -9.10 17.39 -1.06
CA GLN A 143 -8.09 18.07 -0.22
C GLN A 143 -7.61 19.42 -0.81
N ARG A 144 -8.00 19.78 -2.04
CA ARG A 144 -7.65 21.03 -2.74
C ARG A 144 -8.88 21.92 -3.01
N GLY A 145 -9.99 21.70 -2.31
CA GLY A 145 -11.24 22.45 -2.50
C GLY A 145 -12.03 22.08 -3.77
N PHE A 146 -11.55 21.15 -4.59
CA PHE A 146 -12.21 20.73 -5.82
C PHE A 146 -13.04 19.45 -5.64
N SER A 147 -14.21 19.37 -6.28
CA SER A 147 -14.97 18.14 -6.39
C SER A 147 -14.54 17.32 -7.62
N LEU A 148 -14.66 16.00 -7.52
CA LEU A 148 -14.62 15.10 -8.68
C LEU A 148 -15.72 14.05 -8.50
N ASP A 149 -16.81 14.19 -9.24
CA ASP A 149 -17.79 13.11 -9.31
C ASP A 149 -17.26 11.97 -10.19
N ARG A 150 -17.11 10.79 -9.58
CA ARG A 150 -16.72 9.55 -10.27
C ARG A 150 -17.91 8.83 -10.91
N ALA A 151 -19.13 9.28 -10.63
CA ALA A 151 -20.37 8.82 -11.28
C ALA A 151 -20.74 9.68 -12.50
N ASP A 152 -20.01 10.77 -12.79
CA ASP A 152 -20.21 11.57 -13.99
C ASP A 152 -20.28 10.70 -15.26
N ARG A 153 -21.17 11.08 -16.18
CA ARG A 153 -21.49 10.33 -17.40
C ARG A 153 -20.25 10.01 -18.24
N HIS A 154 -19.31 10.93 -18.40
CA HIS A 154 -18.10 10.72 -19.19
C HIS A 154 -17.17 9.70 -18.53
N ILE A 155 -16.82 9.91 -17.25
CA ILE A 155 -15.97 8.98 -16.48
C ILE A 155 -16.61 7.59 -16.37
N ALA A 156 -17.90 7.53 -16.05
CA ALA A 156 -18.66 6.28 -15.96
C ALA A 156 -18.73 5.54 -17.30
N THR A 157 -18.93 6.25 -18.42
CA THR A 157 -18.95 5.65 -19.78
C THR A 157 -17.60 5.06 -20.15
N VAL A 158 -16.51 5.82 -19.95
CA VAL A 158 -15.14 5.36 -20.22
C VAL A 158 -14.79 4.16 -19.33
N LEU A 159 -15.11 4.20 -18.03
CA LEU A 159 -14.94 3.05 -17.13
C LEU A 159 -15.77 1.83 -17.57
N ALA A 160 -17.00 2.01 -18.06
CA ALA A 160 -17.82 0.91 -18.57
C ALA A 160 -17.25 0.29 -19.86
N GLY A 161 -16.55 1.07 -20.69
CA GLY A 161 -15.77 0.58 -21.83
C GLY A 161 -14.51 -0.18 -21.38
N ILE A 162 -13.73 0.40 -20.47
CA ILE A 162 -12.53 -0.23 -19.88
C ILE A 162 -12.88 -1.55 -19.19
N ARG A 163 -13.98 -1.59 -18.42
CA ARG A 163 -14.52 -2.83 -17.82
C ARG A 163 -14.85 -3.87 -18.88
N ARG A 164 -15.67 -3.53 -19.90
CA ARG A 164 -16.04 -4.48 -20.97
C ARG A 164 -14.86 -5.04 -21.76
N LYS A 165 -13.81 -4.25 -22.01
CA LYS A 165 -12.66 -4.66 -22.84
C LYS A 165 -11.48 -5.24 -22.05
N HIS A 166 -11.30 -4.85 -20.79
CA HIS A 166 -10.10 -5.18 -20.00
C HIS A 166 -10.36 -5.79 -18.62
N ALA A 167 -11.62 -5.94 -18.17
CA ALA A 167 -11.90 -6.72 -16.96
C ALA A 167 -11.53 -8.18 -17.18
N LYS A 168 -10.75 -8.73 -16.27
CA LYS A 168 -10.44 -10.16 -16.16
C LYS A 168 -10.92 -10.64 -14.79
N PRO A 169 -11.36 -11.90 -14.64
CA PRO A 169 -11.71 -12.44 -13.33
C PRO A 169 -10.58 -12.18 -12.31
N PRO A 170 -10.88 -11.70 -11.09
CA PRO A 170 -9.85 -11.36 -10.12
C PRO A 170 -8.96 -12.59 -9.80
N ARG A 171 -7.71 -12.56 -10.28
CA ARG A 171 -6.68 -13.52 -9.86
C ARG A 171 -6.35 -13.26 -8.40
N GLN A 172 -7.03 -13.99 -7.51
CA GLN A 172 -6.69 -14.06 -6.10
C GLN A 172 -5.27 -14.62 -5.97
N LYS A 173 -4.54 -14.19 -4.94
CA LYS A 173 -3.22 -14.71 -4.64
C LYS A 173 -3.37 -16.09 -4.01
N GLU A 174 -2.46 -16.99 -4.33
CA GLU A 174 -2.58 -18.38 -3.87
C GLU A 174 -2.44 -18.44 -2.35
N ALA A 175 -3.29 -19.25 -1.72
CA ALA A 175 -3.30 -19.50 -0.30
C ALA A 175 -2.12 -20.44 0.01
N VAL A 176 -1.22 -20.00 0.89
CA VAL A 176 -0.14 -20.84 1.40
C VAL A 176 -0.74 -21.68 2.53
N LEU A 177 -0.75 -23.01 2.38
CA LEU A 177 -1.38 -23.95 3.32
C LEU A 177 -0.46 -24.27 4.50
N GLY A 178 -0.98 -25.00 5.49
CA GLY A 178 -0.24 -25.32 6.73
C GLY A 178 1.08 -26.06 6.49
N ASP A 179 1.14 -26.95 5.50
CA ASP A 179 2.36 -27.67 5.14
C ASP A 179 3.30 -26.85 4.27
N ASP A 180 2.78 -25.97 3.42
CA ASP A 180 3.59 -24.97 2.70
C ASP A 180 4.33 -24.06 3.70
N ILE A 181 3.67 -23.64 4.80
CA ILE A 181 4.32 -22.87 5.88
C ILE A 181 5.46 -23.67 6.51
N LYS A 182 5.27 -24.97 6.80
CA LYS A 182 6.33 -25.85 7.37
C LYS A 182 7.52 -25.95 6.42
N ALA A 183 7.28 -26.13 5.13
CA ALA A 183 8.32 -26.16 4.11
C ALA A 183 9.04 -24.79 3.98
N MET A 184 8.28 -23.69 3.95
CA MET A 184 8.81 -22.32 3.91
C MET A 184 9.74 -22.01 5.10
N ILE A 185 9.35 -22.34 6.32
CA ILE A 185 10.21 -22.13 7.50
C ILE A 185 11.36 -23.14 7.60
N ALA A 186 11.33 -24.27 6.89
CA ALA A 186 12.48 -25.16 6.77
C ALA A 186 13.61 -24.56 5.91
N THR A 187 13.31 -23.60 5.02
CA THR A 187 14.32 -22.88 4.22
C THR A 187 15.04 -21.76 4.99
N LEU A 188 14.61 -21.46 6.22
CA LEU A 188 15.17 -20.39 7.03
C LEU A 188 16.27 -20.89 7.97
N GLY A 189 17.40 -20.18 8.00
CA GLY A 189 18.51 -20.44 8.90
C GLY A 189 18.19 -20.24 10.39
N HIS A 190 19.18 -20.56 11.22
CA HIS A 190 19.11 -20.46 12.68
C HIS A 190 19.75 -19.15 13.23
N ASP A 191 19.96 -18.18 12.34
CA ASP A 191 20.48 -16.85 12.64
C ASP A 191 19.37 -15.87 13.08
N LEU A 192 19.74 -14.66 13.54
CA LEU A 192 18.74 -13.66 13.97
C LEU A 192 17.74 -13.29 12.86
N ARG A 193 18.15 -13.33 11.59
CA ARG A 193 17.26 -13.12 10.44
C ARG A 193 16.28 -14.27 10.27
N GLY A 194 16.74 -15.51 10.24
CA GLY A 194 15.88 -16.70 10.12
C GLY A 194 14.93 -16.86 11.30
N LEU A 195 15.36 -16.52 12.52
CA LEU A 195 14.50 -16.48 13.70
C LEU A 195 13.39 -15.42 13.60
N ARG A 196 13.74 -14.17 13.25
CA ARG A 196 12.75 -13.11 13.00
C ARG A 196 11.77 -13.51 11.90
N ASP A 197 12.31 -14.00 10.79
CA ASP A 197 11.54 -14.25 9.58
C ASP A 197 10.65 -15.51 9.74
N ARG A 198 11.06 -16.48 10.57
CA ARG A 198 10.21 -17.60 11.04
C ARG A 198 9.04 -17.09 11.87
N ALA A 199 9.29 -16.20 12.83
CA ALA A 199 8.24 -15.58 13.63
C ALA A 199 7.26 -14.74 12.78
N ILE A 200 7.75 -13.99 11.78
CA ILE A 200 6.93 -13.24 10.81
C ILE A 200 6.01 -14.18 10.02
N LEU A 201 6.53 -15.30 9.49
CA LEU A 201 5.73 -16.24 8.71
C LEU A 201 4.68 -16.96 9.55
N LEU A 202 5.06 -17.46 10.73
CA LEU A 202 4.17 -18.21 11.61
C LEU A 202 3.07 -17.32 12.22
N LEU A 203 3.41 -16.15 12.77
CA LEU A 203 2.43 -15.21 13.32
C LEU A 203 1.54 -14.62 12.21
N GLY A 204 2.13 -14.31 11.05
CA GLY A 204 1.41 -13.78 9.90
C GLY A 204 0.38 -14.75 9.32
N PHE A 205 0.71 -16.05 9.29
CA PHE A 205 -0.23 -17.12 8.93
C PHE A 205 -1.27 -17.34 10.04
N ALA A 206 -0.84 -17.68 11.25
CA ALA A 206 -1.74 -18.13 12.32
C ALA A 206 -2.71 -17.04 12.82
N GLY A 207 -2.35 -15.76 12.71
CA GLY A 207 -3.26 -14.63 12.97
C GLY A 207 -3.99 -14.10 11.73
N GLY A 208 -3.76 -14.64 10.53
CA GLY A 208 -4.37 -14.14 9.29
C GLY A 208 -4.04 -12.68 8.98
N LEU A 209 -2.83 -12.25 9.34
CA LEU A 209 -2.44 -10.84 9.39
C LEU A 209 -2.00 -10.30 8.02
N ARG A 210 -2.28 -9.02 7.78
CA ARG A 210 -1.74 -8.28 6.62
C ARG A 210 -0.30 -7.88 6.90
N ARG A 211 0.53 -7.80 5.85
CA ARG A 211 1.95 -7.38 5.94
C ARG A 211 2.20 -6.09 6.77
N SER A 212 1.27 -5.13 6.72
CA SER A 212 1.34 -3.87 7.48
C SER A 212 0.86 -4.01 8.94
N GLU A 213 -0.07 -4.93 9.21
CA GLU A 213 -0.47 -5.28 10.59
C GLU A 213 0.71 -5.96 11.30
N ILE A 214 1.37 -6.93 10.63
CA ILE A 214 2.52 -7.67 11.19
C ILE A 214 3.64 -6.73 11.64
N VAL A 215 4.15 -5.85 10.76
CA VAL A 215 5.27 -4.96 11.12
C VAL A 215 4.86 -3.78 12.02
N GLY A 216 3.56 -3.46 12.04
CA GLY A 216 2.99 -2.44 12.92
C GLY A 216 2.80 -2.92 14.37
N LEU A 217 3.16 -4.17 14.70
CA LEU A 217 3.12 -4.68 16.07
C LEU A 217 4.31 -4.19 16.91
N ASP A 218 4.02 -3.95 18.18
CA ASP A 218 4.98 -3.69 19.25
C ASP A 218 4.98 -4.80 20.30
N VAL A 219 6.08 -4.97 21.04
CA VAL A 219 6.23 -6.04 22.06
C VAL A 219 5.29 -5.83 23.26
N VAL A 220 4.95 -4.58 23.55
CA VAL A 220 4.03 -4.15 24.61
C VAL A 220 3.24 -2.94 24.09
N ARG A 221 2.08 -2.67 24.68
CA ARG A 221 1.34 -1.43 24.41
C ARG A 221 2.17 -0.21 24.82
N ASP A 222 2.33 0.74 23.90
CA ASP A 222 2.90 2.06 24.15
C ASP A 222 2.05 3.09 23.39
N ASP A 223 1.32 3.93 24.14
CA ASP A 223 0.42 4.95 23.57
C ASP A 223 1.17 6.12 22.90
N LYS A 224 2.52 6.14 22.95
CA LYS A 224 3.39 7.08 22.23
C LYS A 224 4.02 6.48 20.97
N SER A 225 3.75 5.21 20.66
CA SER A 225 4.32 4.53 19.50
C SER A 225 3.62 4.89 18.19
N ASP A 226 4.34 4.76 17.06
CA ASP A 226 3.77 4.74 15.71
C ASP A 226 3.03 3.41 15.38
N GLY A 227 3.02 2.48 16.33
CA GLY A 227 2.45 1.14 16.21
C GLY A 227 0.97 1.10 15.83
N ALA A 228 0.64 0.12 15.00
CA ALA A 228 -0.73 -0.24 14.65
C ALA A 228 -1.31 -1.34 15.55
N GLY A 229 -0.57 -1.77 16.59
CA GLY A 229 -1.00 -2.81 17.52
C GLY A 229 0.12 -3.30 18.43
N TRP A 230 -0.21 -4.22 19.33
CA TRP A 230 0.74 -4.86 20.24
C TRP A 230 0.39 -6.35 20.44
N ILE A 231 1.29 -7.07 21.13
CA ILE A 231 1.09 -8.46 21.53
C ILE A 231 0.99 -8.62 23.05
N GLU A 232 0.27 -9.64 23.50
CA GLU A 232 0.24 -10.10 24.89
C GLU A 232 0.42 -11.62 24.90
N ILE A 233 1.56 -12.11 25.40
CA ILE A 233 1.90 -13.53 25.42
C ILE A 233 1.39 -14.16 26.72
N PHE A 234 0.48 -15.13 26.59
CA PHE A 234 -0.04 -15.89 27.71
C PHE A 234 0.70 -17.24 27.78
N ALA A 235 1.42 -17.44 28.90
CA ALA A 235 2.08 -18.71 29.21
C ALA A 235 1.13 -19.90 28.98
N ASP A 236 1.66 -20.94 28.35
CA ASP A 236 0.99 -22.22 28.04
C ASP A 236 -0.30 -22.16 27.19
N LYS A 237 -0.78 -20.97 26.81
CA LYS A 237 -2.00 -20.77 26.01
C LYS A 237 -1.70 -20.30 24.58
N GLY A 238 -1.07 -19.14 24.42
CA GLY A 238 -1.08 -18.43 23.14
C GLY A 238 -0.50 -17.02 23.19
N VAL A 239 -0.71 -16.27 22.12
CA VAL A 239 -0.52 -14.82 22.07
C VAL A 239 -1.82 -14.15 21.60
N LEU A 240 -2.24 -13.12 22.32
CA LEU A 240 -3.28 -12.20 21.90
C LEU A 240 -2.61 -11.08 21.09
N VAL A 241 -3.19 -10.72 19.95
CA VAL A 241 -2.66 -9.71 19.03
C VAL A 241 -3.71 -8.63 18.82
N THR A 242 -3.49 -7.46 19.42
CA THR A 242 -4.44 -6.35 19.42
C THR A 242 -4.07 -5.34 18.34
N LEU A 243 -5.01 -5.04 17.44
CA LEU A 243 -4.73 -4.39 16.15
C LEU A 243 -5.71 -3.27 15.81
N ARG A 244 -5.19 -2.12 15.36
CA ARG A 244 -5.97 -1.00 14.82
C ARG A 244 -6.24 -1.21 13.33
N GLY A 245 -7.38 -1.85 13.04
CA GLY A 245 -7.86 -2.06 11.68
C GLY A 245 -8.46 -0.80 11.05
N LYS A 246 -8.88 -0.91 9.77
CA LYS A 246 -9.59 0.18 9.05
C LYS A 246 -10.96 0.53 9.66
N THR A 247 -11.50 -0.33 10.53
CA THR A 247 -12.84 -0.24 11.12
C THR A 247 -12.78 -0.15 12.65
N GLY A 248 -11.67 0.33 13.20
CA GLY A 248 -11.42 0.35 14.65
C GLY A 248 -10.53 -0.81 15.13
N TRP A 249 -10.46 -0.98 16.45
CA TRP A 249 -9.66 -2.01 17.09
C TRP A 249 -10.26 -3.41 16.93
N ARG A 250 -9.40 -4.42 16.86
CA ARG A 250 -9.76 -5.84 16.82
C ARG A 250 -8.69 -6.69 17.51
N GLU A 251 -9.13 -7.76 18.15
CA GLU A 251 -8.27 -8.77 18.76
C GLU A 251 -8.16 -10.01 17.89
N VAL A 252 -6.99 -10.63 17.89
CA VAL A 252 -6.70 -11.88 17.19
C VAL A 252 -6.00 -12.83 18.16
N GLU A 253 -6.69 -13.90 18.53
CA GLU A 253 -6.16 -14.98 19.37
C GLU A 253 -5.33 -15.93 18.49
N VAL A 254 -4.11 -16.28 18.93
CA VAL A 254 -3.21 -17.23 18.27
C VAL A 254 -2.67 -18.24 19.29
N GLY A 255 -3.16 -19.48 19.24
CA GLY A 255 -2.75 -20.55 20.15
C GLY A 255 -1.32 -21.07 19.91
N ARG A 256 -0.78 -21.83 20.88
CA ARG A 256 0.43 -22.64 20.65
C ARG A 256 0.18 -23.72 19.59
N GLY A 257 1.18 -23.97 18.75
CA GLY A 257 1.16 -25.06 17.76
C GLY A 257 1.64 -26.39 18.36
N SER A 258 1.29 -27.51 17.72
CA SER A 258 1.58 -28.88 18.19
C SER A 258 3.06 -29.31 18.09
N SER A 259 3.96 -28.44 17.62
CA SER A 259 5.40 -28.67 17.58
C SER A 259 6.13 -27.33 17.56
N ASP A 260 7.16 -27.18 18.40
CA ASP A 260 7.96 -25.97 18.58
C ASP A 260 8.49 -25.38 17.27
N PHE A 261 8.93 -26.24 16.35
CA PHE A 261 9.46 -25.85 15.03
C PHE A 261 8.48 -24.98 14.22
N SER A 262 7.18 -25.24 14.38
CA SER A 262 6.05 -24.58 13.72
C SER A 262 5.14 -23.82 14.68
N CYS A 263 5.52 -23.65 15.95
CA CYS A 263 4.69 -22.98 16.95
C CYS A 263 4.89 -21.46 16.84
N PRO A 264 3.83 -20.67 16.53
CA PRO A 264 3.97 -19.22 16.37
C PRO A 264 4.42 -18.55 17.68
N VAL A 265 3.96 -19.05 18.82
CA VAL A 265 4.31 -18.52 20.14
C VAL A 265 5.79 -18.79 20.47
N VAL A 266 6.28 -20.02 20.29
CA VAL A 266 7.69 -20.36 20.55
C VAL A 266 8.64 -19.59 19.63
N ALA A 267 8.30 -19.44 18.35
CA ALA A 267 9.09 -18.63 17.41
C ALA A 267 9.13 -17.15 17.82
N LEU A 268 8.00 -16.62 18.31
CA LEU A 268 7.86 -15.25 18.80
C LEU A 268 8.65 -15.02 20.10
N GLU A 269 8.50 -15.90 21.09
CA GLU A 269 9.26 -15.91 22.35
C GLU A 269 10.77 -16.00 22.09
N THR A 270 11.19 -16.85 21.16
CA THR A 270 12.60 -17.01 20.75
C THR A 270 13.14 -15.76 20.07
N TRP A 271 12.37 -15.15 19.16
CA TRP A 271 12.76 -13.90 18.49
C TRP A 271 12.90 -12.74 19.49
N ILE A 272 11.93 -12.54 20.37
CA ILE A 272 11.96 -11.47 21.39
C ILE A 272 13.17 -11.65 22.32
N ARG A 273 13.40 -12.89 22.80
CA ARG A 273 14.51 -13.23 23.71
C ARG A 273 15.88 -13.04 23.07
N LEU A 274 16.12 -13.61 21.89
CA LEU A 274 17.43 -13.57 21.24
C LEU A 274 17.70 -12.24 20.52
N GLY A 275 16.66 -11.57 20.03
CA GLY A 275 16.74 -10.18 19.55
C GLY A 275 16.81 -9.12 20.65
N ARG A 276 16.68 -9.50 21.93
CA ARG A 276 16.73 -8.64 23.12
C ARG A 276 15.71 -7.49 23.10
N ILE A 277 14.49 -7.76 22.65
CA ILE A 277 13.49 -6.73 22.33
C ILE A 277 12.55 -6.47 23.52
N ALA A 278 12.88 -5.50 24.36
CA ALA A 278 12.11 -5.23 25.59
C ALA A 278 10.86 -4.33 25.42
N ARG A 279 10.86 -3.42 24.43
CA ARG A 279 9.79 -2.41 24.21
C ARG A 279 9.82 -1.85 22.79
N GLY A 280 8.71 -1.28 22.32
CA GLY A 280 8.58 -0.72 20.97
C GLY A 280 8.50 -1.80 19.87
N PRO A 281 8.91 -1.50 18.62
CA PRO A 281 8.69 -2.35 17.44
C PRO A 281 9.07 -3.82 17.64
N LEU A 282 8.12 -4.73 17.41
CA LEU A 282 8.29 -6.18 17.53
C LEU A 282 9.19 -6.75 16.42
N PHE A 283 8.96 -6.33 15.18
CA PHE A 283 9.75 -6.76 14.03
C PHE A 283 10.60 -5.60 13.53
N ARG A 284 11.91 -5.80 13.54
CA ARG A 284 12.91 -4.77 13.28
C ARG A 284 13.85 -5.12 12.14
N ARG A 285 14.56 -4.10 11.65
CA ARG A 285 15.71 -4.30 10.77
C ARG A 285 16.83 -5.02 11.55
N ILE A 286 17.73 -5.67 10.82
CA ILE A 286 18.93 -6.31 11.36
C ILE A 286 20.08 -5.83 10.48
N PHE A 287 21.18 -5.40 11.08
CA PHE A 287 22.32 -4.83 10.35
C PHE A 287 23.02 -5.87 9.46
N LYS A 288 23.95 -5.40 8.61
CA LYS A 288 24.70 -6.27 7.67
C LYS A 288 25.57 -7.32 8.39
N ASP A 289 25.95 -7.06 9.64
CA ASP A 289 26.69 -7.97 10.51
C ASP A 289 25.92 -9.25 10.91
N ASN A 290 24.59 -9.23 10.73
CA ASN A 290 23.67 -10.27 11.16
C ASN A 290 23.66 -10.56 12.68
N LYS A 291 24.17 -9.62 13.49
CA LYS A 291 24.32 -9.74 14.94
C LYS A 291 23.60 -8.61 15.68
N THR A 292 23.53 -7.42 15.10
CA THR A 292 22.89 -6.25 15.71
C THR A 292 21.45 -6.11 15.19
N VAL A 293 20.49 -6.12 16.12
CA VAL A 293 19.10 -5.76 15.86
C VAL A 293 18.97 -4.23 15.94
N ASP A 294 18.25 -3.64 15.00
CA ASP A 294 18.02 -2.19 14.92
C ASP A 294 17.04 -1.71 16.01
N VAL A 295 16.87 -0.40 16.16
CA VAL A 295 15.69 0.18 16.83
C VAL A 295 14.52 0.31 15.86
N GLU A 296 14.81 0.51 14.58
CA GLU A 296 13.82 0.85 13.54
C GLU A 296 12.88 -0.30 13.16
N ARG A 297 11.60 0.07 12.99
CA ARG A 297 10.50 -0.80 12.54
C ARG A 297 10.80 -1.39 11.14
N LEU A 298 10.46 -2.65 10.96
CA LEU A 298 10.69 -3.35 9.69
C LEU A 298 9.71 -2.88 8.60
N SER A 299 10.19 -2.64 7.37
CA SER A 299 9.31 -2.27 6.27
C SER A 299 8.38 -3.42 5.85
N ASP A 300 7.11 -3.13 5.58
CA ASP A 300 6.11 -4.10 5.09
C ASP A 300 6.46 -4.75 3.73
N LYS A 301 7.42 -4.15 3.01
CA LYS A 301 8.05 -4.68 1.80
C LYS A 301 8.97 -5.87 2.11
N HIS A 302 9.43 -6.04 3.35
CA HIS A 302 10.19 -7.22 3.77
C HIS A 302 9.30 -8.46 3.76
N VAL A 303 8.15 -8.43 4.45
CA VAL A 303 7.20 -9.55 4.52
C VAL A 303 6.79 -10.04 3.13
N ALA A 304 6.53 -9.12 2.20
CA ALA A 304 6.17 -9.46 0.81
C ALA A 304 7.31 -10.13 0.01
N ARG A 305 8.58 -9.77 0.27
CA ARG A 305 9.74 -10.44 -0.33
C ARG A 305 10.01 -11.79 0.33
N LEU A 306 9.98 -11.84 1.66
CA LEU A 306 10.19 -13.04 2.47
C LEU A 306 9.25 -14.19 2.08
N VAL A 307 7.94 -13.91 2.01
CA VAL A 307 6.94 -14.91 1.58
C VAL A 307 7.24 -15.44 0.18
N LYS A 308 7.64 -14.57 -0.76
CA LYS A 308 8.01 -14.99 -2.12
C LYS A 308 9.31 -15.82 -2.13
N GLN A 309 10.35 -15.37 -1.43
CA GLN A 309 11.65 -16.07 -1.41
C GLN A 309 11.52 -17.47 -0.79
N THR A 310 10.86 -17.57 0.36
CA THR A 310 10.65 -18.86 1.05
C THR A 310 9.70 -19.79 0.29
N ALA A 311 8.60 -19.29 -0.29
CA ALA A 311 7.70 -20.12 -1.10
C ALA A 311 8.38 -20.67 -2.37
N LEU A 312 9.26 -19.87 -3.00
CA LEU A 312 10.06 -20.33 -4.14
C LEU A 312 11.08 -21.40 -3.72
N ALA A 313 11.88 -21.13 -2.69
CA ALA A 313 12.91 -22.03 -2.17
C ALA A 313 12.34 -23.35 -1.62
N ALA A 314 11.14 -23.32 -1.02
CA ALA A 314 10.47 -24.48 -0.45
C ALA A 314 9.74 -25.37 -1.48
N GLY A 315 9.87 -25.09 -2.78
CA GLY A 315 9.23 -25.89 -3.82
C GLY A 315 7.70 -25.77 -3.91
N VAL A 316 7.05 -24.86 -3.16
CA VAL A 316 5.59 -24.67 -3.15
C VAL A 316 5.09 -24.40 -4.58
N ARG A 317 4.14 -25.21 -5.07
CA ARG A 317 3.68 -25.25 -6.47
C ARG A 317 4.80 -25.52 -7.49
N SER A 318 5.61 -26.55 -7.25
CA SER A 318 6.68 -27.02 -8.15
C SER A 318 6.20 -27.52 -9.52
N ASP A 319 4.90 -27.72 -9.70
CA ASP A 319 4.23 -28.02 -10.96
C ASP A 319 4.23 -26.84 -11.96
N LEU A 320 4.61 -25.63 -11.53
CA LEU A 320 4.62 -24.42 -12.35
C LEU A 320 6.03 -23.85 -12.55
N PRO A 321 6.30 -23.16 -13.69
CA PRO A 321 7.54 -22.41 -13.88
C PRO A 321 7.80 -21.39 -12.78
N GLU A 322 9.06 -21.17 -12.40
CA GLU A 322 9.41 -20.26 -11.30
C GLU A 322 8.85 -18.84 -11.51
N ALA A 323 8.87 -18.33 -12.74
CA ALA A 323 8.32 -17.03 -13.11
C ALA A 323 6.80 -16.91 -12.82
N GLU A 324 6.04 -18.00 -12.87
CA GLU A 324 4.61 -18.02 -12.55
C GLU A 324 4.36 -18.19 -11.05
N ARG A 325 5.09 -19.10 -10.38
CA ARG A 325 5.13 -19.22 -8.91
C ARG A 325 5.43 -17.86 -8.26
N ALA A 326 6.41 -17.16 -8.83
CA ALA A 326 6.85 -15.81 -8.47
C ALA A 326 5.79 -14.70 -8.64
N LEU A 327 4.66 -14.98 -9.29
CA LEU A 327 3.49 -14.11 -9.43
C LEU A 327 2.29 -14.57 -8.57
N LEU A 328 2.22 -15.83 -8.15
CA LEU A 328 1.11 -16.38 -7.35
C LEU A 328 1.21 -15.96 -5.87
N PHE A 329 2.42 -15.97 -5.29
CA PHE A 329 2.63 -15.67 -3.87
C PHE A 329 2.83 -14.17 -3.59
N SER A 330 2.41 -13.72 -2.41
CA SER A 330 2.64 -12.36 -1.90
C SER A 330 2.38 -12.26 -0.39
N GLY A 331 2.61 -11.09 0.22
CA GLY A 331 2.23 -10.82 1.62
C GLY A 331 0.72 -10.89 1.93
N HIS A 332 -0.15 -11.25 0.98
CA HIS A 332 -1.55 -11.63 1.24
C HIS A 332 -1.76 -13.16 1.36
N SER A 333 -0.79 -13.97 0.90
CA SER A 333 -0.92 -15.44 0.82
C SER A 333 -0.97 -16.13 2.18
N LEU A 334 -0.30 -15.58 3.21
CA LEU A 334 -0.39 -16.05 4.60
C LEU A 334 -1.83 -15.97 5.12
N ARG A 335 -2.46 -14.80 4.90
CA ARG A 335 -3.84 -14.50 5.29
C ARG A 335 -4.87 -15.31 4.50
N ALA A 336 -4.64 -15.51 3.20
CA ALA A 336 -5.46 -16.39 2.37
C ALA A 336 -5.35 -17.86 2.79
N GLY A 337 -4.17 -18.26 3.28
CA GLY A 337 -3.87 -19.55 3.90
C GLY A 337 -4.85 -19.91 5.00
N LEU A 338 -4.79 -19.18 6.12
CA LEU A 338 -5.66 -19.41 7.29
C LEU A 338 -7.16 -19.39 6.92
N ALA A 339 -7.55 -18.44 6.07
CA ALA A 339 -8.93 -18.28 5.60
C ALA A 339 -9.46 -19.47 4.75
N SER A 340 -8.55 -20.28 4.19
CA SER A 340 -8.86 -21.47 3.39
C SER A 340 -8.61 -22.79 4.13
N SER A 341 -7.72 -22.80 5.12
CA SER A 341 -7.35 -24.01 5.88
C SER A 341 -8.22 -24.26 7.12
N ALA A 342 -8.85 -23.22 7.68
CA ALA A 342 -9.73 -23.35 8.84
C ALA A 342 -11.08 -23.99 8.46
N ASP A 343 -11.45 -25.11 9.08
CA ASP A 343 -12.83 -25.62 9.06
C ASP A 343 -13.60 -25.12 10.27
N ILE A 344 -13.80 -23.80 10.28
CA ILE A 344 -14.40 -23.03 11.37
C ILE A 344 -15.53 -22.18 10.76
N GLU A 345 -16.63 -22.00 11.51
CA GLU A 345 -17.77 -21.23 11.08
C GLU A 345 -17.40 -19.81 10.61
N GLU A 346 -18.13 -19.32 9.60
CA GLU A 346 -17.87 -18.06 8.92
C GLU A 346 -17.70 -16.86 9.87
N ARG A 347 -18.47 -16.80 10.97
CA ARG A 347 -18.42 -15.70 11.96
C ARG A 347 -17.07 -15.56 12.66
N TYR A 348 -16.42 -16.67 13.02
CA TYR A 348 -15.12 -16.62 13.71
C TYR A 348 -14.01 -16.23 12.73
N VAL A 349 -14.04 -16.79 11.52
CA VAL A 349 -13.12 -16.40 10.44
C VAL A 349 -13.32 -14.92 10.08
N GLN A 350 -14.55 -14.40 10.08
CA GLN A 350 -14.83 -12.97 9.87
C GLN A 350 -14.26 -12.09 11.00
N LYS A 351 -14.42 -12.48 12.28
CA LYS A 351 -13.84 -11.79 13.46
C LYS A 351 -12.31 -11.78 13.37
N GLN A 352 -11.68 -12.96 13.31
CA GLN A 352 -10.23 -13.14 13.36
C GLN A 352 -9.51 -12.47 12.18
N LEU A 353 -10.16 -12.37 11.02
CA LEU A 353 -9.62 -11.64 9.88
C LEU A 353 -9.97 -10.15 9.87
N GLY A 354 -10.99 -9.69 10.60
CA GLY A 354 -11.50 -8.31 10.49
C GLY A 354 -12.05 -8.02 9.09
N HIS A 355 -12.95 -8.88 8.60
CA HIS A 355 -13.65 -8.66 7.33
C HIS A 355 -14.93 -7.83 7.53
N ALA A 356 -15.04 -6.72 6.79
CA ALA A 356 -16.16 -5.79 6.87
C ALA A 356 -17.50 -6.37 6.35
N SER A 357 -17.48 -7.51 5.65
CA SER A 357 -18.69 -8.25 5.27
C SER A 357 -18.43 -9.75 5.18
N ALA A 358 -19.48 -10.53 5.45
CA ALA A 358 -19.52 -11.99 5.29
C ALA A 358 -19.04 -12.42 3.89
N GLU A 359 -19.50 -11.75 2.84
CA GLU A 359 -19.13 -12.01 1.44
C GLU A 359 -17.60 -12.02 1.19
N MET A 360 -16.81 -11.26 1.96
CA MET A 360 -15.35 -11.28 1.87
C MET A 360 -14.73 -12.55 2.48
N THR A 361 -15.39 -13.21 3.43
CA THR A 361 -15.02 -14.53 3.95
C THR A 361 -15.48 -15.65 3.00
N ARG A 362 -16.72 -15.58 2.48
CA ARG A 362 -17.29 -16.58 1.54
C ARG A 362 -16.44 -16.79 0.29
N LYS A 363 -15.65 -15.80 -0.13
CA LYS A 363 -14.71 -15.90 -1.27
C LYS A 363 -13.62 -16.97 -1.08
N TYR A 364 -13.16 -17.19 0.16
CA TYR A 364 -12.17 -18.24 0.48
C TYR A 364 -12.85 -19.60 0.62
N GLN A 365 -13.96 -19.67 1.36
CA GLN A 365 -14.76 -20.90 1.52
C GLN A 365 -15.23 -21.48 0.16
N ARG A 366 -15.71 -20.64 -0.77
CA ARG A 366 -16.11 -21.07 -2.13
C ARG A 366 -14.98 -21.64 -2.98
N GLN A 367 -13.71 -21.34 -2.66
CA GLN A 367 -12.57 -21.95 -3.33
C GLN A 367 -12.26 -23.34 -2.74
N ARG A 368 -12.38 -23.49 -1.42
CA ARG A 368 -12.20 -24.75 -0.68
C ARG A 368 -13.29 -25.77 -1.00
N ASP A 369 -14.56 -25.35 -0.94
CA ASP A 369 -15.72 -26.26 -0.98
C ASP A 369 -16.35 -26.41 -2.37
N ARG A 370 -15.64 -25.95 -3.42
CA ARG A 370 -16.10 -25.81 -4.81
C ARG A 370 -16.70 -27.08 -5.44
N PHE A 371 -16.30 -28.25 -4.95
CA PHE A 371 -16.84 -29.56 -5.33
C PHE A 371 -17.36 -30.39 -4.13
N ARG A 372 -17.30 -29.84 -2.90
CA ARG A 372 -17.88 -30.47 -1.70
C ARG A 372 -19.37 -30.12 -1.59
N THR A 373 -19.71 -28.85 -1.79
CA THR A 373 -21.09 -28.32 -1.76
C THR A 373 -21.44 -27.75 -3.13
N ASN A 374 -21.64 -28.65 -4.10
CA ASN A 374 -21.88 -28.31 -5.50
C ASN A 374 -23.34 -28.60 -5.90
N LEU A 375 -24.00 -27.64 -6.55
CA LEU A 375 -25.38 -27.74 -7.00
C LEU A 375 -25.62 -28.93 -7.95
N THR A 376 -24.70 -29.20 -8.89
CA THR A 376 -24.78 -30.36 -9.80
C THR A 376 -24.92 -31.67 -9.01
N LYS A 377 -24.01 -31.88 -8.05
CA LYS A 377 -24.02 -33.07 -7.17
C LYS A 377 -25.22 -33.11 -6.22
N ALA A 378 -25.70 -31.96 -5.75
CA ALA A 378 -26.92 -31.86 -4.93
C ALA A 378 -28.21 -32.10 -5.74
N SER A 379 -28.17 -31.89 -7.06
CA SER A 379 -29.24 -32.20 -8.01
C SER A 379 -29.13 -33.61 -8.61
N GLY A 380 -28.16 -34.43 -8.18
CA GLY A 380 -28.00 -35.82 -8.65
C GLY A 380 -27.33 -35.97 -10.03
N LEU A 381 -26.57 -34.96 -10.47
CA LEU A 381 -25.77 -34.94 -11.70
C LEU A 381 -24.26 -35.06 -11.41
#